data_AF-E1T8Z2-F1
#
_entry.id   AF-E1T8Z2-F1
#
_cell.length_a   1.000
_cell.length_b   1.000
_cell.length_c   1.000
_cell.angle_alpha   90.00
_cell.angle_beta   90.00
_cell.angle_gamma   90.00
#
_symmetry.space_group_name_H-M   'P 1'
#
loop_
_entity.id
_entity.type
_entity.pdbx_description
1 polymer ?
#
loop_
_entity_poly.entity_id
_entity_poly.type
_entity_poly.pdbx_seq_one_letter_code
_entity_poly.pdbx_strand_id
1 'polypeptide(L)'
;MKTLASLALAALLAAPAAWGETIAANGPSGAHYANGSAEPLCTVDSTTFDVTCTATTIGGVGNTNATAILSATYSATVQCRNHGGQIVDVKTQTTEATSSGTLRPSRNGQLVVPSLSTSAPSTQELLASATCPNGNWTKLLLGTPTLTSFVYTLTFVGFTQPYISIVGP
;
A
#
# COMPACT_ATOMS: atom_id res chain seq x y z
N MET A 1 -34.96 -31.30 -32.48
CA MET A 1 -34.91 -30.15 -31.56
C MET A 1 -33.51 -30.10 -30.99
N LYS A 2 -32.63 -29.20 -31.47
CA LYS A 2 -31.23 -29.08 -31.03
C LYS A 2 -31.15 -27.94 -30.01
N THR A 3 -30.85 -28.28 -28.76
CA THR A 3 -30.56 -27.34 -27.67
C THR A 3 -29.24 -26.63 -27.95
N LEU A 4 -29.30 -25.31 -28.14
CA LEU A 4 -28.13 -24.44 -28.19
C LEU A 4 -27.69 -24.18 -26.73
N ALA A 5 -26.52 -24.71 -26.36
CA ALA A 5 -25.89 -24.40 -25.09
C ALA A 5 -25.16 -23.06 -25.22
N SER A 6 -25.64 -22.05 -24.50
CA SER A 6 -24.99 -20.75 -24.37
C SER A 6 -23.75 -20.87 -23.48
N LEU A 7 -22.55 -20.72 -24.04
CA LEU A 7 -21.33 -20.53 -23.25
C LEU A 7 -21.29 -19.08 -22.75
N ALA A 8 -21.47 -18.88 -21.44
CA ALA A 8 -21.18 -17.62 -20.79
C ALA A 8 -19.66 -17.48 -20.60
N LEU A 9 -19.05 -16.52 -21.32
CA LEU A 9 -17.65 -16.16 -21.14
C LEU A 9 -17.57 -15.22 -19.93
N ALA A 10 -17.17 -15.75 -18.76
CA ALA A 10 -16.87 -14.92 -17.60
C ALA A 10 -15.56 -14.15 -17.86
N ALA A 11 -15.67 -12.84 -18.07
CA ALA A 11 -14.51 -11.96 -18.07
C ALA A 11 -13.96 -11.90 -16.64
N LEU A 12 -12.81 -12.54 -16.38
CA LEU A 12 -12.05 -12.28 -15.16
C LEU A 12 -11.56 -10.83 -15.23
N LEU A 13 -12.10 -9.96 -14.38
CA LEU A 13 -11.53 -8.66 -14.08
C LEU A 13 -10.17 -8.91 -13.41
N ALA A 14 -9.08 -8.82 -14.17
CA ALA A 14 -7.75 -8.79 -13.58
C ALA A 14 -7.63 -7.51 -12.75
N ALA A 15 -7.51 -7.66 -11.43
CA ALA A 15 -7.16 -6.53 -10.57
C ALA A 15 -5.82 -5.95 -11.05
N PRO A 16 -5.63 -4.62 -11.02
CA PRO A 16 -4.35 -4.04 -11.38
C PRO A 16 -3.26 -4.63 -10.48
N ALA A 17 -2.29 -5.31 -11.09
CA ALA A 17 -1.21 -5.95 -10.34
C ALA A 17 -0.29 -4.87 -9.77
N ALA A 18 0.33 -5.15 -8.63
CA ALA A 18 1.44 -4.34 -8.12
C ALA A 18 2.70 -4.60 -8.97
N TRP A 19 3.49 -3.55 -9.19
CA TRP A 19 4.69 -3.56 -10.02
C TRP A 19 5.88 -3.42 -9.09
N GLY A 20 6.64 -4.51 -8.94
CA GLY A 20 7.87 -4.56 -8.15
C GLY A 20 9.11 -4.41 -9.03
N GLU A 21 10.07 -3.63 -8.55
CA GLU A 21 11.39 -3.52 -9.14
C GLU A 21 12.47 -3.58 -8.06
N THR A 22 13.51 -4.37 -8.33
CA THR A 22 14.73 -4.43 -7.52
C THR A 22 15.90 -3.86 -8.29
N ILE A 23 16.43 -2.75 -7.79
CA ILE A 23 17.41 -1.92 -8.46
C ILE A 23 18.77 -2.16 -7.79
N ALA A 24 19.53 -3.11 -8.33
CA ALA A 24 20.79 -3.56 -7.74
C ALA A 24 21.80 -2.41 -7.48
N ALA A 25 21.77 -1.35 -8.29
CA ALA A 25 22.63 -0.17 -8.15
C ALA A 25 22.33 0.67 -6.89
N ASN A 26 21.15 0.50 -6.28
CA ASN A 26 20.71 1.25 -5.11
C ASN A 26 20.96 0.51 -3.78
N GLY A 27 21.84 -0.49 -3.79
CA GLY A 27 22.24 -1.22 -2.59
C GLY A 27 23.75 -1.51 -2.56
N PRO A 28 24.26 -2.05 -1.43
CA PRO A 28 25.64 -2.46 -1.29
C PRO A 28 26.09 -3.42 -2.41
N SER A 29 27.36 -3.33 -2.79
CA SER A 29 27.96 -4.26 -3.75
C SER A 29 27.87 -5.70 -3.21
N GLY A 30 27.09 -6.55 -3.88
CA GLY A 30 26.83 -7.92 -3.48
C GLY A 30 25.46 -8.15 -2.85
N ALA A 31 24.62 -7.12 -2.69
CA ALA A 31 23.24 -7.27 -2.21
C ALA A 31 22.41 -8.14 -3.17
N HIS A 32 21.83 -9.22 -2.66
CA HIS A 32 20.97 -10.15 -3.40
C HIS A 32 19.94 -10.78 -2.47
N TYR A 33 18.86 -11.35 -3.00
CA TYR A 33 17.97 -12.19 -2.20
C TYR A 33 18.72 -13.38 -1.64
N ALA A 34 18.63 -13.59 -0.32
CA ALA A 34 19.18 -14.78 0.30
C ALA A 34 18.50 -16.04 -0.27
N ASN A 35 19.15 -17.20 -0.12
CA ASN A 35 18.57 -18.47 -0.58
C ASN A 35 17.17 -18.69 0.05
N GLY A 36 16.17 -18.99 -0.78
CA GLY A 36 14.79 -19.14 -0.36
C GLY A 36 14.02 -17.83 -0.13
N SER A 37 14.65 -16.67 -0.33
CA SER A 37 13.99 -15.36 -0.34
C SER A 37 13.74 -14.88 -1.76
N ALA A 38 12.79 -13.97 -1.92
CA ALA A 38 12.42 -13.35 -3.19
C ALA A 38 11.98 -11.91 -2.97
N GLU A 39 11.62 -11.22 -4.04
CA GLU A 39 10.98 -9.91 -3.96
C GLU A 39 9.73 -9.98 -3.06
N PRO A 40 9.52 -9.01 -2.15
CA PRO A 40 8.30 -8.94 -1.36
C PRO A 40 7.07 -8.95 -2.27
N LEU A 41 6.09 -9.79 -1.95
CA LEU A 41 4.79 -9.75 -2.60
C LEU A 41 3.86 -8.86 -1.78
N CYS A 42 3.36 -7.79 -2.39
CA CYS A 42 2.34 -6.93 -1.79
C CYS A 42 0.94 -7.30 -2.29
N THR A 43 0.02 -7.54 -1.37
CA THR A 43 -1.38 -7.91 -1.64
C THR A 43 -2.33 -6.93 -0.98
N VAL A 44 -3.46 -6.65 -1.64
CA VAL A 44 -4.55 -5.83 -1.10
C VAL A 44 -5.71 -6.73 -0.73
N ASP A 45 -6.23 -6.62 0.49
CA ASP A 45 -7.46 -7.30 0.88
C ASP A 45 -8.66 -6.65 0.16
N SER A 46 -9.45 -7.45 -0.57
CA SER A 46 -10.57 -6.93 -1.37
C SER A 46 -11.76 -6.42 -0.55
N THR A 47 -11.78 -6.69 0.75
CA THR A 47 -12.87 -6.37 1.67
C THR A 47 -12.49 -5.21 2.58
N THR A 48 -11.29 -5.25 3.16
CA THR A 48 -10.81 -4.22 4.09
C THR A 48 -9.94 -3.16 3.41
N PHE A 49 -9.43 -3.42 2.21
CA PHE A 49 -8.45 -2.57 1.50
C PHE A 49 -7.12 -2.39 2.26
N ASP A 50 -6.83 -3.31 3.19
CA ASP A 50 -5.55 -3.37 3.86
C ASP A 50 -4.47 -3.84 2.88
N VAL A 51 -3.27 -3.26 2.98
CA VAL A 51 -2.13 -3.65 2.14
C VAL A 51 -1.14 -4.41 3.00
N THR A 52 -0.69 -5.57 2.54
CA THR A 52 0.33 -6.38 3.23
C THR A 52 1.42 -6.78 2.26
N CYS A 53 2.69 -6.54 2.63
CA CYS A 53 3.87 -6.98 1.89
C CYS A 53 4.61 -8.06 2.67
N THR A 54 4.96 -9.16 2.01
CA THR A 54 5.64 -10.30 2.65
C THR A 54 7.05 -9.95 3.15
N ALA A 55 7.54 -10.71 4.13
CA ALA A 55 8.92 -10.63 4.56
C ALA A 55 9.90 -11.07 3.46
N THR A 56 11.15 -10.59 3.52
CA THR A 56 12.25 -11.06 2.68
C THR A 56 13.58 -10.99 3.43
N THR A 57 14.62 -11.64 2.91
CA THR A 57 15.98 -11.51 3.44
C THR A 57 16.95 -11.13 2.31
N ILE A 58 17.73 -10.07 2.53
CA ILE A 58 18.77 -9.62 1.59
C ILE A 58 20.14 -10.01 2.15
N GLY A 59 20.85 -10.87 1.43
CA GLY A 59 22.23 -11.26 1.71
C GLY A 59 23.24 -10.30 1.07
N GLY A 60 24.50 -10.40 1.48
CA GLY A 60 25.60 -9.64 0.88
C GLY A 60 25.58 -8.13 1.17
N VAL A 61 24.88 -7.70 2.23
CA VAL A 61 24.74 -6.27 2.56
C VAL A 61 25.89 -5.72 3.42
N GLY A 62 26.82 -6.59 3.84
CA GLY A 62 27.88 -6.25 4.79
C GLY A 62 27.31 -5.75 6.12
N ASN A 63 27.76 -4.58 6.57
CA ASN A 63 27.24 -3.91 7.78
C ASN A 63 26.24 -2.79 7.46
N THR A 64 25.69 -2.77 6.24
CA THR A 64 24.83 -1.67 5.78
C THR A 64 23.40 -1.85 6.30
N ASN A 65 22.97 -0.91 7.13
CA ASN A 65 21.60 -0.85 7.63
C ASN A 65 20.62 -0.46 6.50
N ALA A 66 19.33 -0.70 6.73
CA ALA A 66 18.28 -0.26 5.82
C ALA A 66 17.03 0.17 6.57
N THR A 67 16.04 0.66 5.82
CA THR A 67 14.69 0.91 6.31
C THR A 67 13.71 0.49 5.24
N ALA A 68 12.70 -0.28 5.64
CA ALA A 68 11.55 -0.57 4.80
C ALA A 68 10.35 0.29 5.24
N ILE A 69 9.60 0.79 4.26
CA ILE A 69 8.40 1.60 4.47
C ILE A 69 7.33 1.10 3.51
N LEU A 70 6.13 0.90 4.03
CA LEU A 70 4.91 0.72 3.25
C LEU A 70 4.02 1.93 3.50
N SER A 71 3.56 2.60 2.45
CA SER A 71 2.60 3.69 2.52
C SER A 71 1.43 3.42 1.57
N ALA A 72 0.21 3.60 2.05
CA ALA A 72 -1.02 3.39 1.31
C ALA A 72 -1.87 4.67 1.35
N THR A 73 -2.37 5.09 0.19
CA THR A 73 -3.20 6.28 0.04
C THR A 73 -4.62 5.87 -0.28
N TYR A 74 -5.56 6.38 0.51
CA TYR A 74 -6.97 6.08 0.44
C TYR A 74 -7.76 7.33 0.06
N SER A 75 -8.84 7.15 -0.68
CA SER A 75 -9.78 8.21 -1.00
C SER A 75 -11.19 7.87 -0.55
N ALA A 76 -11.97 8.89 -0.23
CA ALA A 76 -13.39 8.73 0.05
C ALA A 76 -14.17 9.98 -0.35
N THR A 77 -15.49 9.84 -0.45
CA THR A 77 -16.39 10.98 -0.62
C THR A 77 -17.21 11.17 0.64
N VAL A 78 -17.18 12.37 1.20
CA VAL A 78 -17.98 12.77 2.35
C VAL A 78 -19.02 13.78 1.89
N GLN A 79 -20.28 13.45 2.10
CA GLN A 79 -21.39 14.34 1.92
C GLN A 79 -21.53 15.28 3.13
N CYS A 80 -21.49 16.58 2.88
CA CYS A 80 -21.85 17.61 3.83
C CYS A 80 -23.30 18.03 3.55
N ARG A 81 -24.17 17.97 4.56
CA ARG A 81 -25.54 18.46 4.48
C ARG A 81 -25.81 19.54 5.52
N ASN A 82 -26.35 20.68 5.10
CA ASN A 82 -26.76 21.73 6.05
C ASN A 82 -28.22 21.57 6.51
N HIS A 83 -28.63 22.36 7.50
CA HIS A 83 -30.01 22.36 8.01
C HIS A 83 -31.06 22.77 6.97
N GLY A 84 -30.68 23.56 5.95
CA GLY A 84 -31.53 23.94 4.83
C GLY A 84 -31.70 22.85 3.77
N GLY A 85 -31.08 21.68 3.95
CA GLY A 85 -31.15 20.56 3.01
C GLY A 85 -30.22 20.66 1.81
N GLN A 86 -29.35 21.68 1.74
CA GLN A 86 -28.31 21.75 0.71
C GLN A 86 -27.26 20.68 0.97
N ILE A 87 -26.77 20.09 -0.12
CA ILE A 87 -25.80 19.00 -0.14
C ILE A 87 -24.56 19.45 -0.91
N VAL A 88 -23.40 19.17 -0.36
CA VAL A 88 -22.10 19.34 -1.01
C VAL A 88 -21.28 18.10 -0.75
N ASP A 89 -20.77 17.47 -1.82
CA ASP A 89 -19.87 16.33 -1.71
C ASP A 89 -18.41 16.80 -1.71
N VAL A 90 -17.64 16.31 -0.75
CA VAL A 90 -16.22 16.63 -0.56
C VAL A 90 -15.41 15.36 -0.73
N LYS A 91 -14.39 15.40 -1.59
CA LYS A 91 -13.43 14.30 -1.71
C LYS A 91 -12.35 14.45 -0.65
N THR A 92 -12.11 13.39 0.10
CA THR A 92 -11.04 13.31 1.09
C THR A 92 -9.99 12.31 0.65
N GLN A 93 -8.76 12.56 1.07
CA GLN A 93 -7.64 11.66 0.88
C GLN A 93 -6.88 11.57 2.18
N THR A 94 -6.51 10.36 2.57
CA THR A 94 -5.64 10.10 3.72
C THR A 94 -4.56 9.11 3.31
N THR A 95 -3.40 9.22 3.96
CA THR A 95 -2.27 8.34 3.69
C THR A 95 -1.85 7.69 4.99
N GLU A 96 -1.91 6.37 5.01
CA GLU A 96 -1.43 5.54 6.10
C GLU A 96 -0.04 5.01 5.78
N ALA A 97 0.81 4.86 6.78
CA ALA A 97 2.17 4.36 6.58
C ALA A 97 2.68 3.55 7.77
N THR A 98 3.40 2.48 7.45
CA THR A 98 4.09 1.60 8.41
C THR A 98 5.55 1.47 8.01
N SER A 99 6.44 1.38 9.00
CA SER A 99 7.88 1.19 8.76
C SER A 99 8.42 0.04 9.60
N SER A 100 9.45 -0.63 9.07
CA SER A 100 10.25 -1.58 9.83
C SER A 100 11.12 -0.92 10.92
N GLY A 101 11.25 0.41 10.91
CA GLY A 101 12.35 1.10 11.58
C GLY A 101 13.71 0.75 10.98
N THR A 102 14.79 1.07 11.70
CA THR A 102 16.15 0.74 11.27
C THR A 102 16.42 -0.75 11.36
N LEU A 103 16.57 -1.39 10.21
CA LEU A 103 17.00 -2.77 10.07
C LEU A 103 18.53 -2.85 10.12
N ARG A 104 19.04 -3.76 10.94
CA ARG A 104 20.48 -3.98 11.11
C ARG A 104 20.85 -5.38 10.60
N PRO A 105 21.89 -5.52 9.77
CA PRO A 105 22.34 -6.82 9.32
C PRO A 105 22.80 -7.69 10.49
N SER A 106 22.56 -8.99 10.39
CA SER A 106 23.21 -9.99 11.24
C SER A 106 24.71 -10.06 10.95
N ARG A 107 25.48 -10.71 11.83
CA ARG A 107 26.95 -10.86 11.69
C ARG A 107 27.40 -11.49 10.36
N ASN A 108 26.52 -12.15 9.63
CA ASN A 108 26.81 -12.79 8.35
C ASN A 108 26.45 -11.92 7.13
N GLY A 109 26.20 -10.62 7.33
CA GLY A 109 25.85 -9.70 6.25
C GLY A 109 24.49 -9.99 5.61
N GLN A 110 23.55 -10.52 6.41
CA GLN A 110 22.16 -10.72 6.00
C GLN A 110 21.24 -9.75 6.73
N LEU A 111 20.38 -9.09 5.97
CA LEU A 111 19.34 -8.19 6.44
C LEU A 111 17.98 -8.89 6.38
N VAL A 112 17.38 -9.16 7.54
CA VAL A 112 16.00 -9.68 7.61
C VAL A 112 15.04 -8.49 7.56
N VAL A 113 14.18 -8.47 6.55
CA VAL A 113 13.14 -7.46 6.35
C VAL A 113 11.81 -8.08 6.76
N PRO A 114 11.15 -7.60 7.83
CA PRO A 114 9.88 -8.15 8.27
C PRO A 114 8.78 -7.82 7.26
N SER A 115 7.67 -8.56 7.35
CA SER A 115 6.44 -8.17 6.65
C SER A 115 5.94 -6.82 7.17
N LEU A 116 5.41 -5.99 6.28
CA LEU A 116 4.76 -4.73 6.63
C LEU A 116 3.31 -4.77 6.21
N SER A 117 2.44 -4.12 6.98
CA SER A 117 1.04 -3.93 6.61
C SER A 117 0.55 -2.53 6.97
N THR A 118 -0.45 -2.06 6.24
CA THR A 118 -1.23 -0.85 6.54
C THR A 118 -2.70 -1.21 6.54
N SER A 119 -3.47 -0.54 7.39
CA SER A 119 -4.92 -0.71 7.43
C SER A 119 -5.62 0.46 6.77
N ALA A 120 -6.76 0.21 6.13
CA ALA A 120 -7.59 1.29 5.63
C ALA A 120 -8.09 2.20 6.77
N PRO A 121 -8.20 3.51 6.55
CA PRO A 121 -8.69 4.45 7.55
C PRO A 121 -10.15 4.14 7.92
N SER A 122 -10.47 4.32 9.19
CA SER A 122 -11.83 4.21 9.67
C SER A 122 -12.74 5.30 9.10
N THR A 123 -14.04 5.04 9.10
CA THR A 123 -15.06 6.05 8.76
C THR A 123 -14.85 7.34 9.54
N GLN A 124 -14.51 7.26 10.82
CA GLN A 124 -14.34 8.44 11.66
C GLN A 124 -13.14 9.29 11.22
N GLU A 125 -12.03 8.66 10.83
CA GLU A 125 -10.84 9.36 10.32
C GLU A 125 -11.13 10.07 8.98
N LEU A 126 -11.88 9.41 8.09
CA LEU A 126 -12.29 10.02 6.81
C LEU A 126 -13.28 11.17 6.99
N LEU A 127 -14.19 11.06 7.96
CA LEU A 127 -15.08 12.16 8.33
C LEU A 127 -14.29 13.32 8.96
N ALA A 128 -13.29 13.03 9.78
CA ALA A 128 -12.44 14.05 10.40
C ALA A 128 -11.61 14.80 9.34
N SER A 129 -11.11 14.12 8.30
CA SER A 129 -10.35 14.73 7.22
C SER A 129 -11.18 15.58 6.24
N ALA A 130 -12.50 15.39 6.20
CA ALA A 130 -13.39 16.21 5.37
C ALA A 130 -13.53 17.64 5.88
N THR A 131 -13.42 18.62 5.00
CA THR A 131 -13.69 20.03 5.32
C THR A 131 -15.00 20.46 4.68
N CYS A 132 -16.06 20.55 5.49
CA CYS A 132 -17.33 21.15 5.07
C CYS A 132 -17.25 22.69 5.08
N PRO A 133 -18.15 23.41 4.39
CA PRO A 133 -18.08 24.86 4.28
C PRO A 133 -18.05 25.62 5.63
N ASN A 134 -18.69 25.08 6.68
CA ASN A 134 -18.59 25.56 8.05
C ASN A 134 -19.12 24.50 9.05
N GLY A 135 -19.17 24.83 10.35
CA GLY A 135 -19.62 23.93 11.42
C GLY A 135 -21.12 23.60 11.46
N ASN A 136 -21.96 24.25 10.65
CA ASN A 136 -23.41 23.98 10.57
C ASN A 136 -23.77 22.87 9.56
N TRP A 137 -22.78 22.06 9.18
CA TRP A 137 -22.94 20.98 8.21
C TRP A 137 -22.71 19.63 8.89
N THR A 138 -23.64 18.70 8.69
CA THR A 138 -23.50 17.31 9.10
C THR A 138 -22.74 16.53 8.03
N LYS A 139 -21.77 15.72 8.45
CA LYS A 139 -20.97 14.87 7.56
C LYS A 139 -21.56 13.46 7.49
N LEU A 140 -21.55 12.89 6.30
CA LEU A 140 -21.90 11.50 6.03
C LEU A 140 -20.91 10.92 5.02
N LEU A 141 -20.29 9.78 5.34
CA LEU A 141 -19.42 9.08 4.40
C LEU A 141 -20.29 8.40 3.34
N LEU A 142 -19.97 8.62 2.06
CA LEU A 142 -20.60 7.93 0.95
C LEU A 142 -19.74 6.72 0.56
N GLY A 143 -20.26 5.51 0.76
CA GLY A 143 -19.57 4.28 0.44
C GLY A 143 -18.47 3.92 1.45
N THR A 144 -17.50 3.13 0.99
CA THR A 144 -16.31 2.72 1.75
C THR A 144 -15.07 3.47 1.25
N PRO A 145 -14.01 3.60 2.07
CA PRO A 145 -12.69 4.00 1.56
C PRO A 145 -12.30 3.16 0.34
N THR A 146 -11.64 3.80 -0.62
CA THR A 146 -11.02 3.13 -1.75
C THR A 146 -9.52 3.31 -1.67
N LEU A 147 -8.76 2.22 -1.73
CA LEU A 147 -7.32 2.32 -1.96
C LEU A 147 -7.09 2.95 -3.34
N THR A 148 -6.24 3.96 -3.39
CA THR A 148 -5.90 4.71 -4.60
C THR A 148 -4.51 4.31 -5.11
N SER A 149 -3.60 4.10 -4.17
CA SER A 149 -2.27 3.58 -4.45
C SER A 149 -1.60 3.11 -3.16
N PHE A 150 -0.57 2.27 -3.30
CA PHE A 150 0.43 2.06 -2.27
C PHE A 150 1.83 2.03 -2.86
N VAL A 151 2.81 2.32 -1.99
CA VAL A 151 4.24 2.26 -2.29
C VAL A 151 4.95 1.55 -1.15
N TYR A 152 5.64 0.47 -1.47
CA TYR A 152 6.61 -0.17 -0.60
C TYR A 152 8.02 0.15 -1.07
N THR A 153 8.90 0.51 -0.14
CA THR A 153 10.32 0.71 -0.43
C THR A 153 11.19 0.00 0.60
N LEU A 154 12.36 -0.48 0.15
CA LEU A 154 13.50 -0.82 1.01
C LEU A 154 14.69 0.03 0.58
N THR A 155 15.21 0.87 1.47
CA THR A 155 16.33 1.77 1.17
C THR A 155 17.49 1.52 2.14
N PHE A 156 18.70 1.30 1.60
CA PHE A 156 19.91 1.14 2.40
C PHE A 156 20.46 2.49 2.86
N VAL A 157 21.04 2.53 4.06
CA VAL A 157 21.75 3.71 4.56
C VAL A 157 22.92 4.03 3.64
N GLY A 158 23.02 5.30 3.24
CA GLY A 158 24.02 5.77 2.28
C GLY A 158 23.54 5.78 0.82
N PHE A 159 22.34 5.28 0.54
CA PHE A 159 21.69 5.33 -0.77
C PHE A 159 20.49 6.28 -0.74
N THR A 160 20.29 7.04 -1.82
CA THR A 160 19.21 8.03 -1.93
C THR A 160 17.98 7.53 -2.69
N GLN A 161 18.05 6.31 -3.24
CA GLN A 161 16.99 5.67 -4.01
C GLN A 161 16.73 4.27 -3.45
N PRO A 162 15.52 3.73 -3.61
CA PRO A 162 15.17 2.43 -3.07
C PRO A 162 15.90 1.29 -3.81
N TYR A 163 16.35 0.31 -3.04
CA TYR A 163 16.83 -0.97 -3.58
C TYR A 163 15.67 -1.86 -4.04
N ILE A 164 14.55 -1.84 -3.32
CA ILE A 164 13.27 -2.45 -3.76
C ILE A 164 12.22 -1.35 -3.78
N SER A 165 11.49 -1.23 -4.88
CA SER A 165 10.34 -0.34 -5.01
C SER A 165 9.16 -1.12 -5.57
N ILE A 166 8.07 -1.21 -4.83
CA ILE A 166 6.83 -1.84 -5.30
C ILE A 166 5.72 -0.82 -5.25
N VAL A 167 5.08 -0.58 -6.39
CA VAL A 167 3.96 0.36 -6.52
C VAL A 167 2.73 -0.39 -6.96
N GLY A 168 1.61 -0.21 -6.26
CA GLY A 168 0.34 -0.81 -6.62
C GLY A 168 -0.83 0.17 -6.52
N PRO A 169 -1.97 -0.22 -7.10
CA PRO A 169 -3.25 0.49 -6.94
C PRO A 169 -3.81 0.38 -5.52
#